data_AF-A0A950IHS9-F1
#
_entry.id   AF-A0A950IHS9-F1
#
_cell.length_a   1.000
_cell.length_b   1.000
_cell.length_c   1.000
_cell.angle_alpha   90.00
_cell.angle_beta   90.00
_cell.angle_gamma   90.00
#
_symmetry.space_group_name_H-M   'P 1'
#
loop_
_entity.id
_entity.type
_entity.pdbx_description
1 polymer ?
#
loop_
_entity_poly.entity_id
_entity_poly.type
_entity_poly.pdbx_seq_one_letter_code
_entity_poly.pdbx_strand_id
1 'polypeptide(L)'
;TGLFTVGEPEKLHGPFKDDVIVTHPMIESLGTKPVFSDLTKSARLCTTCHSINLPIVDKPNKIHPIIPEMAHSVEQNTYVEWVNSRYQTEYKPLPGAKSCQDCHMPPSVDNDRLGVHQSLLQTQIATVQDQYYPQAEERAPIDQITVQYRQHGFRRHEFLGLNAFLLRTFQQNPNGLGVRLFDYMSNSNYDLPDAIGNVVHSAQHATAKVSVSASFPNGALSADVTVLNETGHRFPSGVGFRRAWIELKVVDNAGNVIFASGMTNDKGEIVKGTTTNVLKTEHFEPDHPGGPQLYQVHHDQAHPITDKDGGEVQIFEELVKDDAGRFTFSFIRRDVEFKDNRLLPQGWTAHGPPGIPLPENWLDATHPHGVNVVDDPNYKNGSGSAVVAYRVPLQTAVDPSQLHVEVTLWDQSWEPDFLAQRTQGGVAAQRLDALLKNLQLQNTPLANWKLKIASACAPAANCPKT
;
A
#
# COMPACT_ATOMS: atom_id res chain seq x y z
N THR A 1 10.14 13.11 -12.87
CA THR A 1 10.45 11.99 -11.96
C THR A 1 11.93 11.67 -12.02
N GLY A 2 12.55 11.24 -10.91
CA GLY A 2 13.96 10.83 -10.92
C GLY A 2 14.96 11.97 -11.13
N LEU A 3 14.53 13.21 -10.94
CA LEU A 3 15.42 14.38 -10.94
C LEU A 3 15.99 14.53 -9.53
N PHE A 4 17.09 13.85 -9.25
CA PHE A 4 17.82 14.00 -7.99
C PHE A 4 19.19 14.62 -8.25
N THR A 5 19.59 15.52 -7.37
CA THR A 5 20.94 16.08 -7.39
C THR A 5 21.88 15.07 -6.75
N VAL A 6 22.88 14.62 -7.49
CA VAL A 6 23.96 13.80 -6.95
C VAL A 6 25.05 14.70 -6.38
N GLY A 7 25.67 14.26 -5.28
CA GLY A 7 26.88 14.87 -4.75
C GLY A 7 28.11 14.52 -5.59
N GLU A 8 29.28 14.94 -5.13
CA GLU A 8 30.56 14.52 -5.71
C GLU A 8 30.71 12.97 -5.63
N PRO A 9 31.19 12.29 -6.70
CA PRO A 9 31.32 10.83 -6.72
C PRO A 9 32.16 10.25 -5.56
N GLU A 10 33.12 11.02 -5.05
CA GLU A 10 34.02 10.59 -3.98
C GLU A 10 33.41 10.73 -2.57
N LYS A 11 32.26 11.40 -2.43
CA LYS A 11 31.61 11.65 -1.13
C LYS A 11 30.51 10.64 -0.85
N LEU A 12 30.74 9.78 0.15
CA LEU A 12 29.74 8.83 0.64
C LEU A 12 28.98 9.42 1.84
N HIS A 13 27.69 9.66 1.66
CA HIS A 13 26.84 10.30 2.68
C HIS A 13 26.18 9.29 3.62
N GLY A 14 26.22 9.55 4.93
CA GLY A 14 25.65 8.68 5.95
C GLY A 14 24.88 9.40 7.07
N PRO A 15 24.07 8.67 7.86
CA PRO A 15 23.21 9.25 8.90
C PRO A 15 23.94 9.57 10.22
N PHE A 16 25.22 9.26 10.33
CA PHE A 16 26.01 9.39 11.56
C PHE A 16 27.07 10.47 11.42
N LYS A 17 27.26 11.23 12.50
CA LYS A 17 28.26 12.30 12.59
C LYS A 17 29.65 11.73 12.88
N ASP A 18 30.68 12.52 12.60
CA ASP A 18 32.10 12.15 12.74
C ASP A 18 32.50 11.69 14.14
N ASP A 19 31.80 12.15 15.19
CA ASP A 19 32.06 11.83 16.60
C ASP A 19 31.62 10.42 17.01
N VAL A 20 30.82 9.73 16.19
CA VAL A 20 30.27 8.40 16.48
C VAL A 20 30.59 7.35 15.39
N ILE A 21 31.49 7.70 14.46
CA ILE A 21 31.95 6.81 13.40
C ILE A 21 33.46 6.61 13.48
N VAL A 22 33.91 5.51 12.89
CA VAL A 22 35.32 5.19 12.71
C VAL A 22 35.58 5.20 11.21
N THR A 23 36.55 6.00 10.77
CA THR A 23 36.73 6.31 9.35
C THR A 23 37.89 5.56 8.69
N HIS A 24 38.91 5.16 9.47
CA HIS A 24 40.13 4.55 8.96
C HIS A 24 39.85 3.32 8.07
N PRO A 25 38.96 2.37 8.42
CA PRO A 25 38.67 1.22 7.55
C PRO A 25 38.18 1.60 6.15
N MET A 26 37.34 2.64 6.02
CA MET A 26 36.83 3.10 4.73
C MET A 26 37.86 3.92 3.96
N ILE A 27 38.72 4.67 4.66
CA ILE A 27 39.84 5.38 4.02
C ILE A 27 40.79 4.39 3.38
N GLU A 28 41.18 3.32 4.08
CA GLU A 28 42.08 2.30 3.55
C GLU A 28 41.42 1.44 2.46
N SER A 29 40.16 1.03 2.65
CA SER A 29 39.50 0.08 1.74
C SER A 29 38.93 0.75 0.48
N LEU A 30 38.47 2.01 0.58
CA LEU A 30 37.73 2.70 -0.46
C LEU A 30 38.33 4.06 -0.84
N GLY A 31 39.37 4.52 -0.15
CA GLY A 31 39.98 5.83 -0.40
C GLY A 31 39.10 7.01 0.00
N THR A 32 38.06 6.81 0.82
CA THR A 32 37.08 7.86 1.14
C THR A 32 36.72 7.93 2.62
N LYS A 33 36.48 9.16 3.09
CA LYS A 33 35.94 9.44 4.41
C LYS A 33 34.42 9.66 4.28
N PRO A 34 33.58 8.90 5.01
CA PRO A 34 32.14 9.17 5.07
C PRO A 34 31.83 10.60 5.52
N VAL A 35 30.77 11.17 4.96
CA VAL A 35 30.30 12.52 5.26
C VAL A 35 28.90 12.45 5.84
N PHE A 36 28.67 13.11 6.97
CA PHE A 36 27.34 13.20 7.55
C PHE A 36 26.34 13.90 6.60
N SER A 37 25.12 13.38 6.50
CA SER A 37 24.02 14.03 5.79
C SER A 37 22.69 13.76 6.46
N ASP A 38 22.02 14.83 6.91
CA ASP A 38 20.67 14.76 7.46
C ASP A 38 19.62 14.34 6.42
N LEU A 39 19.92 14.47 5.12
CA LEU A 39 19.02 14.01 4.05
C LEU A 39 18.72 12.52 4.15
N THR A 40 19.67 11.71 4.63
CA THR A 40 19.49 10.26 4.82
C THR A 40 18.38 9.90 5.81
N LYS A 41 17.97 10.86 6.66
CA LYS A 41 16.90 10.72 7.65
C LYS A 41 15.63 11.49 7.27
N SER A 42 15.64 12.22 6.14
CA SER A 42 14.50 13.03 5.68
C SER A 42 13.65 12.28 4.67
N ALA A 43 12.33 12.46 4.74
CA ALA A 43 11.39 11.91 3.79
C ALA A 43 11.67 12.35 2.33
N ARG A 44 12.33 13.51 2.15
CA ARG A 44 12.81 13.99 0.83
C ARG A 44 13.68 13.00 0.06
N LEU A 45 14.41 12.13 0.76
CA LEU A 45 15.16 11.07 0.09
C LEU A 45 14.23 10.17 -0.73
N CYS A 46 13.05 9.84 -0.18
CA CYS A 46 12.05 8.99 -0.81
C CYS A 46 11.31 9.71 -1.95
N THR A 47 11.12 11.03 -1.86
CA THR A 47 10.42 11.86 -2.88
C THR A 47 11.01 11.73 -4.28
N THR A 48 12.32 11.46 -4.38
CA THR A 48 13.02 11.29 -5.67
C THR A 48 12.36 10.26 -6.58
N CYS A 49 11.77 9.22 -5.97
CA CYS A 49 11.05 8.14 -6.65
C CYS A 49 9.55 8.09 -6.30
N HIS A 50 9.13 8.62 -5.14
CA HIS A 50 7.73 8.58 -4.65
C HIS A 50 6.92 9.87 -4.91
N SER A 51 7.37 10.66 -5.89
CA SER A 51 6.60 11.72 -6.56
C SER A 51 6.87 11.61 -8.06
N ILE A 52 5.90 11.05 -8.78
CA ILE A 52 6.03 10.71 -10.19
C ILE A 52 5.09 11.59 -11.02
N ASN A 53 5.68 12.40 -11.89
CA ASN A 53 4.99 13.17 -12.91
C ASN A 53 5.53 12.72 -14.28
N LEU A 54 4.64 12.22 -15.14
CA LEU A 54 4.95 11.62 -16.43
C LEU A 54 4.25 12.35 -17.57
N PRO A 55 4.85 12.38 -18.77
CA PRO A 55 4.16 12.83 -19.96
C PRO A 55 3.03 11.86 -20.32
N ILE A 56 1.95 12.41 -20.87
CA ILE A 56 0.86 11.67 -21.49
C ILE A 56 1.22 11.42 -22.96
N VAL A 57 1.14 10.16 -23.38
CA VAL A 57 1.69 9.62 -24.64
C VAL A 57 0.71 8.63 -25.27
N ASP A 58 -0.18 9.15 -26.11
CA ASP A 58 -1.12 8.31 -26.87
C ASP A 58 -0.52 7.82 -28.19
N LYS A 59 0.43 8.59 -28.74
CA LYS A 59 1.09 8.33 -30.03
C LYS A 59 2.59 8.13 -29.82
N PRO A 60 3.09 6.87 -29.76
CA PRO A 60 4.49 6.57 -29.45
C PRO A 60 5.52 7.24 -30.37
N ASN A 61 5.14 7.51 -31.62
CA ASN A 61 6.00 8.19 -32.59
C ASN A 61 6.31 9.65 -32.21
N LYS A 62 5.58 10.23 -31.25
CA LYS A 62 5.84 11.57 -30.67
C LYS A 62 6.83 11.55 -29.51
N ILE A 63 7.31 10.39 -29.07
CA ILE A 63 8.22 10.26 -27.93
C ILE A 63 9.63 10.77 -28.26
N HIS A 64 10.03 10.79 -29.54
CA HIS A 64 11.41 11.11 -29.90
C HIS A 64 11.51 12.23 -30.96
N PRO A 65 12.14 13.38 -30.63
CA PRO A 65 12.59 13.79 -29.28
C PRO A 65 11.39 14.05 -28.36
N ILE A 66 11.60 13.96 -27.04
CA ILE A 66 10.62 14.38 -26.04
C ILE A 66 10.30 15.86 -26.33
N ILE A 67 9.12 16.12 -26.90
CA ILE A 67 8.69 17.47 -27.23
C ILE A 67 8.32 18.17 -25.90
N PRO A 68 8.84 19.38 -25.60
CA PRO A 68 8.56 20.14 -24.38
C PRO A 68 7.08 20.47 -24.10
N GLU A 69 6.19 20.13 -25.04
CA GLU A 69 4.79 20.54 -25.11
C GLU A 69 3.81 19.42 -24.75
N MET A 70 4.29 18.24 -24.36
CA MET A 70 3.40 17.14 -23.96
C MET A 70 2.65 17.50 -22.67
N ALA A 71 1.36 17.15 -22.61
CA ALA A 71 0.61 17.20 -21.36
C ALA A 71 1.23 16.23 -20.35
N HIS A 72 1.09 16.53 -19.08
CA HIS A 72 1.67 15.78 -17.97
C HIS A 72 0.58 15.39 -16.98
N SER A 73 0.70 14.20 -16.39
CA SER A 73 -0.15 13.73 -15.29
C SER A 73 0.72 13.31 -14.11
N VAL A 74 0.24 13.59 -12.90
CA VAL A 74 0.83 13.06 -11.66
C VAL A 74 0.39 11.61 -11.54
N GLU A 75 1.32 10.68 -11.77
CA GLU A 75 1.04 9.24 -11.70
C GLU A 75 1.16 8.71 -10.26
N GLN A 76 2.08 9.26 -9.46
CA GLN A 76 2.18 8.96 -8.03
C GLN A 76 2.47 10.22 -7.24
N ASN A 77 1.78 10.37 -6.12
CA ASN A 77 1.84 11.57 -5.31
C ASN A 77 2.13 11.31 -3.82
N THR A 78 2.63 10.12 -3.48
CA THR A 78 2.76 9.63 -2.10
C THR A 78 3.49 10.60 -1.17
N TYR A 79 4.56 11.26 -1.63
CA TYR A 79 5.24 12.24 -0.79
C TYR A 79 4.40 13.49 -0.51
N VAL A 80 3.67 14.02 -1.50
CA VAL A 80 2.85 15.22 -1.29
C VAL A 80 1.60 14.91 -0.48
N GLU A 81 1.03 13.71 -0.66
CA GLU A 81 0.02 13.15 0.25
C GLU A 81 0.55 13.12 1.68
N TRP A 82 1.80 12.69 1.90
CA TRP A 82 2.45 12.71 3.21
C TRP A 82 2.68 14.13 3.73
N VAL A 83 3.17 15.05 2.91
CA VAL A 83 3.31 16.48 3.30
C VAL A 83 1.95 17.05 3.72
N ASN A 84 0.86 16.71 3.03
CA ASN A 84 -0.50 17.08 3.36
C ASN A 84 -1.15 16.11 4.36
N SER A 85 -0.40 15.65 5.36
CA SER A 85 -0.91 14.84 6.45
C SER A 85 -0.41 15.36 7.80
N ARG A 86 -1.02 14.91 8.89
CA ARG A 86 -0.51 15.14 10.24
C ARG A 86 0.82 14.43 10.53
N TYR A 87 1.22 13.48 9.67
CA TYR A 87 2.43 12.68 9.87
C TYR A 87 3.68 13.37 9.35
N GLN A 88 3.56 14.43 8.55
CA GLN A 88 4.72 15.13 8.01
C GLN A 88 5.67 15.64 9.10
N THR A 89 6.98 15.46 8.88
CA THR A 89 8.04 15.84 9.85
C THR A 89 8.82 17.09 9.46
N GLU A 90 8.55 17.67 8.30
CA GLU A 90 9.46 18.66 7.67
C GLU A 90 9.02 20.11 7.84
N TYR A 91 7.73 20.34 8.07
CA TYR A 91 7.14 21.68 8.02
C TYR A 91 6.20 21.90 9.20
N LYS A 92 6.73 22.39 10.34
CA LYS A 92 5.97 22.59 11.59
C LYS A 92 5.24 21.30 12.02
N PRO A 93 5.99 20.21 12.29
CA PRO A 93 5.41 18.91 12.59
C PRO A 93 4.49 18.96 13.81
N LEU A 94 3.36 18.26 13.72
CA LEU A 94 2.44 18.08 14.83
C LEU A 94 2.96 16.99 15.78
N PRO A 95 2.52 16.97 17.06
CA PRO A 95 2.82 15.86 17.96
C PRO A 95 2.39 14.52 17.35
N GLY A 96 3.33 13.56 17.36
CA GLY A 96 3.14 12.23 16.76
C GLY A 96 3.44 12.12 15.27
N ALA A 97 3.99 13.16 14.64
CA ALA A 97 4.51 13.08 13.27
C ALA A 97 5.57 11.98 13.09
N LYS A 98 5.62 11.38 11.90
CA LYS A 98 6.50 10.26 11.54
C LYS A 98 7.00 10.43 10.10
N SER A 99 8.32 10.35 9.92
CA SER A 99 8.94 10.34 8.59
C SER A 99 8.62 9.04 7.85
N CYS A 100 8.86 9.01 6.53
CA CYS A 100 8.81 7.77 5.76
C CYS A 100 9.67 6.67 6.41
N GLN A 101 10.87 7.03 6.87
CA GLN A 101 11.81 6.12 7.52
C GLN A 101 11.32 5.61 8.88
N ASP A 102 10.56 6.40 9.65
CA ASP A 102 10.06 5.96 10.95
C ASP A 102 9.05 4.82 10.83
N CYS A 103 8.35 4.72 9.70
CA CYS A 103 7.41 3.63 9.40
C CYS A 103 8.06 2.52 8.54
N HIS A 104 8.75 2.87 7.45
CA HIS A 104 9.26 1.89 6.47
C HIS A 104 10.68 1.39 6.75
N MET A 105 11.36 1.96 7.75
CA MET A 105 12.68 1.51 8.20
C MET A 105 12.70 1.28 9.72
N PRO A 106 11.86 0.39 10.26
CA PRO A 106 11.64 0.31 11.70
C PRO A 106 12.94 0.04 12.46
N PRO A 107 13.16 0.69 13.61
CA PRO A 107 14.27 0.35 14.50
C PRO A 107 14.03 -0.93 15.30
N SER A 108 12.84 -1.51 15.19
CA SER A 108 12.40 -2.66 15.96
C SER A 108 12.29 -3.92 15.09
N VAL A 109 12.28 -5.07 15.75
CA VAL A 109 11.86 -6.35 15.18
C VAL A 109 10.74 -6.87 16.04
N ASP A 110 9.63 -7.20 15.40
CA ASP A 110 8.51 -7.89 16.03
C ASP A 110 8.17 -9.09 15.14
N ASN A 111 8.45 -10.29 15.63
CA ASN A 111 8.27 -11.52 14.88
C ASN A 111 7.79 -12.63 15.82
N ASP A 112 6.47 -12.86 15.81
CA ASP A 112 5.82 -13.90 16.60
C ASP A 112 6.33 -15.31 16.28
N ARG A 113 6.63 -15.59 15.00
CA ARG A 113 7.13 -16.90 14.55
C ARG A 113 8.45 -17.27 15.22
N LEU A 114 9.30 -16.28 15.46
CA LEU A 114 10.61 -16.45 16.10
C LEU A 114 10.59 -16.14 17.60
N GLY A 115 9.47 -15.62 18.14
CA GLY A 115 9.38 -15.13 19.51
C GLY A 115 10.32 -13.95 19.79
N VAL A 116 10.59 -13.12 18.78
CA VAL A 116 11.51 -11.98 18.87
C VAL A 116 10.71 -10.69 18.92
N HIS A 117 10.78 -10.00 20.06
CA HIS A 117 10.11 -8.72 20.29
C HIS A 117 11.12 -7.71 20.82
N GLN A 118 11.80 -7.02 19.92
CA GLN A 118 12.82 -6.04 20.25
C GLN A 118 12.41 -4.66 19.75
N SER A 119 12.08 -3.78 20.70
CA SER A 119 11.63 -2.41 20.42
C SER A 119 12.72 -1.49 19.86
N LEU A 120 13.99 -1.86 20.04
CA LEU A 120 15.14 -1.09 19.55
C LEU A 120 16.32 -2.02 19.27
N LEU A 121 16.73 -2.05 18.01
CA LEU A 121 17.91 -2.75 17.56
C LEU A 121 19.17 -1.94 17.87
N GLN A 122 20.15 -2.65 18.40
CA GLN A 122 21.47 -2.12 18.72
C GLN A 122 22.51 -2.95 17.96
N THR A 123 23.50 -2.28 17.37
CA THR A 123 24.49 -2.94 16.52
C THR A 123 25.71 -2.05 16.27
N GLN A 124 26.85 -2.67 15.98
CA GLN A 124 28.03 -1.99 15.44
C GLN A 124 27.84 -1.57 13.97
N ILE A 125 26.86 -2.12 13.25
CA ILE A 125 26.58 -1.94 11.81
C ILE A 125 27.69 -2.48 10.90
N ALA A 126 28.94 -2.12 11.16
CA ALA A 126 30.10 -2.52 10.40
C ALA A 126 30.86 -3.64 11.13
N THR A 127 31.28 -4.65 10.37
CA THR A 127 32.25 -5.65 10.82
C THR A 127 33.61 -5.27 10.24
N VAL A 128 34.59 -5.01 11.11
CA VAL A 128 35.96 -4.69 10.72
C VAL A 128 36.91 -5.55 11.53
N GLN A 129 38.19 -5.63 11.14
CA GLN A 129 39.22 -6.38 11.88
C GLN A 129 39.65 -5.66 13.17
N ASP A 130 38.69 -5.41 14.06
CA ASP A 130 38.87 -4.68 15.32
C ASP A 130 39.41 -5.59 16.45
N GLN A 131 39.17 -5.20 17.72
CA GLN A 131 39.61 -5.93 18.89
C GLN A 131 39.03 -7.35 19.03
N TYR A 132 37.97 -7.69 18.29
CA TYR A 132 37.36 -9.01 18.33
C TYR A 132 37.98 -9.99 17.31
N TYR A 133 38.87 -9.53 16.44
CA TYR A 133 39.61 -10.36 15.49
C TYR A 133 41.00 -10.75 16.03
N PRO A 134 41.54 -11.92 15.61
CA PRO A 134 42.92 -12.29 15.88
C PRO A 134 43.89 -11.19 15.43
N GLN A 135 45.01 -11.05 16.15
CA GLN A 135 46.05 -10.10 15.78
C GLN A 135 46.59 -10.42 14.37
N ALA A 136 46.70 -9.39 13.55
CA ALA A 136 47.32 -9.45 12.23
C ALA A 136 48.53 -8.49 12.18
N GLU A 137 49.53 -8.84 11.37
CA GLU A 137 50.61 -7.93 10.99
C GLU A 137 50.01 -6.74 10.21
N GLU A 138 50.62 -5.56 10.33
CA GLU A 138 50.14 -4.31 9.70
C GLU A 138 48.72 -3.84 10.08
N ARG A 139 48.17 -4.33 11.20
CA ARG A 139 46.88 -3.83 11.72
C ARG A 139 47.03 -2.39 12.21
N ALA A 140 46.10 -1.53 11.76
CA ALA A 140 46.00 -0.14 12.23
C ALA A 140 45.82 -0.03 13.76
N PRO A 141 46.14 1.14 14.36
CA PRO A 141 45.92 1.38 15.78
C PRO A 141 44.49 1.08 16.21
N ILE A 142 44.32 0.42 17.37
CA ILE A 142 43.03 -0.15 17.76
C ILE A 142 41.94 0.92 17.93
N ASP A 143 42.31 2.09 18.44
CA ASP A 143 41.44 3.26 18.58
C ASP A 143 40.93 3.81 17.25
N GLN A 144 41.65 3.55 16.15
CA GLN A 144 41.26 3.94 14.79
C GLN A 144 40.38 2.91 14.08
N ILE A 145 40.16 1.73 14.65
CA ILE A 145 39.37 0.65 14.04
C ILE A 145 38.30 0.07 14.97
N THR A 146 38.23 0.50 16.23
CA THR A 146 37.22 0.06 17.21
C THR A 146 35.85 0.65 16.89
N VAL A 147 35.01 -0.10 16.16
CA VAL A 147 33.64 0.32 15.85
C VAL A 147 32.78 0.19 17.10
N GLN A 148 32.25 1.32 17.58
CA GLN A 148 31.42 1.36 18.79
C GLN A 148 30.06 0.69 18.57
N TYR A 149 29.59 -0.01 19.59
CA TYR A 149 28.24 -0.57 19.60
C TYR A 149 27.21 0.56 19.75
N ARG A 150 26.35 0.74 18.75
CA ARG A 150 25.39 1.85 18.75
C ARG A 150 24.15 1.50 19.56
N GLN A 151 23.88 2.32 20.57
CA GLN A 151 22.70 2.20 21.40
C GLN A 151 21.41 2.58 20.66
N HIS A 152 21.52 3.46 19.65
CA HIS A 152 20.39 3.97 18.87
C HIS A 152 20.80 4.23 17.40
N GLY A 153 19.80 4.46 16.55
CA GLY A 153 19.99 4.98 15.19
C GLY A 153 20.12 3.92 14.10
N PHE A 154 20.19 2.63 14.43
CA PHE A 154 19.99 1.59 13.44
C PHE A 154 18.54 1.59 12.95
N ARG A 155 18.38 1.37 11.64
CA ARG A 155 17.10 1.37 10.93
C ARG A 155 17.13 0.19 9.96
N ARG A 156 16.14 -0.69 10.04
CA ARG A 156 16.05 -1.85 9.15
C ARG A 156 15.73 -1.38 7.74
N HIS A 157 16.41 -1.92 6.74
CA HIS A 157 16.13 -1.62 5.33
C HIS A 157 15.00 -2.52 4.83
N GLU A 158 13.84 -2.42 5.49
CA GLU A 158 12.70 -3.28 5.22
C GLU A 158 11.99 -2.85 3.94
N PHE A 159 11.62 -1.56 3.81
CA PHE A 159 11.06 -0.96 2.59
C PHE A 159 9.89 -1.75 1.97
N LEU A 160 9.11 -2.42 2.80
CA LEU A 160 7.97 -3.20 2.35
C LEU A 160 6.73 -2.32 2.23
N GLY A 161 6.04 -2.45 1.09
CA GLY A 161 4.63 -2.09 0.92
C GLY A 161 3.75 -3.35 0.99
N LEU A 162 2.54 -3.30 0.46
CA LEU A 162 1.57 -4.40 0.58
C LEU A 162 1.66 -5.48 -0.52
N ASN A 163 2.69 -5.45 -1.37
CA ASN A 163 2.81 -6.36 -2.51
C ASN A 163 3.38 -7.75 -2.16
N ALA A 164 2.75 -8.45 -1.21
CA ALA A 164 3.14 -9.81 -0.84
C ALA A 164 3.00 -10.83 -1.98
N PHE A 165 2.16 -10.56 -2.98
CA PHE A 165 2.02 -11.39 -4.19
C PHE A 165 3.32 -11.46 -4.98
N LEU A 166 4.05 -10.36 -5.13
CA LEU A 166 5.37 -10.36 -5.78
C LEU A 166 6.37 -11.23 -5.03
N LEU A 167 6.42 -11.11 -3.70
CA LEU A 167 7.30 -11.91 -2.85
C LEU A 167 6.95 -13.40 -2.95
N ARG A 168 5.67 -13.74 -2.99
CA ARG A 168 5.19 -15.11 -3.19
C ARG A 168 5.56 -15.65 -4.57
N THR A 169 5.48 -14.82 -5.62
CA THR A 169 5.92 -15.18 -6.97
C THR A 169 7.41 -15.51 -6.99
N PHE A 170 8.26 -14.71 -6.34
CA PHE A 170 9.69 -15.01 -6.18
C PHE A 170 9.93 -16.30 -5.38
N GLN A 171 9.15 -16.51 -4.32
CA GLN A 171 9.27 -17.69 -3.47
C GLN A 171 8.96 -18.99 -4.21
N GLN A 172 7.97 -18.99 -5.10
CA GLN A 172 7.53 -20.18 -5.83
C GLN A 172 8.22 -20.39 -7.18
N ASN A 173 8.81 -19.34 -7.76
CA ASN A 173 9.47 -19.39 -9.05
C ASN A 173 10.95 -18.96 -9.00
N PRO A 174 11.74 -19.42 -8.02
CA PRO A 174 13.09 -18.90 -7.79
C PRO A 174 14.02 -19.11 -8.98
N ASN A 175 14.00 -20.30 -9.60
CA ASN A 175 14.87 -20.62 -10.72
C ASN A 175 14.55 -19.80 -11.97
N GLY A 176 13.26 -19.60 -12.26
CA GLY A 176 12.83 -18.84 -13.43
C GLY A 176 13.08 -17.33 -13.30
N LEU A 177 13.15 -16.82 -12.07
CA LEU A 177 13.33 -15.40 -11.76
C LEU A 177 14.73 -15.06 -11.25
N GLY A 178 15.64 -16.05 -11.19
CA GLY A 178 17.01 -15.85 -10.71
C GLY A 178 17.09 -15.49 -9.22
N VAL A 179 16.10 -15.88 -8.42
CA VAL A 179 16.04 -15.58 -7.00
C VAL A 179 16.65 -16.71 -6.20
N ARG A 180 17.59 -16.37 -5.34
CA ARG A 180 18.23 -17.30 -4.42
C ARG A 180 17.39 -17.42 -3.15
N LEU A 181 16.99 -18.64 -2.80
CA LEU A 181 16.20 -18.89 -1.58
C LEU A 181 17.05 -19.08 -0.32
N PHE A 182 18.29 -19.53 -0.46
CA PHE A 182 19.23 -19.76 0.63
C PHE A 182 20.26 -18.64 0.68
N ASP A 183 20.31 -17.82 1.72
CA ASP A 183 21.40 -16.86 1.90
C ASP A 183 22.60 -17.52 2.60
N TYR A 184 23.79 -17.46 1.98
CA TYR A 184 25.03 -18.02 2.54
C TYR A 184 25.63 -17.16 3.63
N MET A 185 25.37 -15.85 3.61
CA MET A 185 25.93 -14.93 4.60
C MET A 185 25.25 -15.10 5.94
N SER A 186 23.92 -15.31 5.93
CA SER A 186 23.11 -15.55 7.13
C SER A 186 22.80 -17.02 7.41
N ASN A 187 23.11 -17.93 6.47
CA ASN A 187 22.71 -19.35 6.51
C ASN A 187 21.17 -19.52 6.66
N SER A 188 20.39 -18.61 6.05
CA SER A 188 18.93 -18.50 6.15
C SER A 188 18.23 -19.06 4.91
N ASN A 189 17.06 -19.68 5.08
CA ASN A 189 16.10 -20.00 4.01
C ASN A 189 14.76 -19.24 4.19
N TYR A 190 14.72 -18.26 5.10
CA TYR A 190 13.48 -17.65 5.56
C TYR A 190 13.27 -16.22 5.10
N ASP A 191 14.17 -15.66 4.28
CA ASP A 191 14.14 -14.24 3.89
C ASP A 191 12.81 -13.85 3.23
N LEU A 192 12.34 -14.62 2.23
CA LEU A 192 11.03 -14.38 1.60
C LEU A 192 9.84 -14.70 2.51
N PRO A 193 9.80 -15.85 3.23
CA PRO A 193 8.78 -16.08 4.27
C PRO A 193 8.65 -14.94 5.29
N ASP A 194 9.78 -14.44 5.82
CA ASP A 194 9.80 -13.37 6.81
C ASP A 194 9.41 -12.02 6.20
N ALA A 195 9.82 -11.74 4.96
CA ALA A 195 9.34 -10.57 4.24
C ALA A 195 7.81 -10.61 4.03
N ILE A 196 7.25 -11.76 3.63
CA ILE A 196 5.78 -11.93 3.52
C ILE A 196 5.13 -11.75 4.89
N GLY A 197 5.70 -12.33 5.95
CA GLY A 197 5.22 -12.15 7.32
C GLY A 197 5.19 -10.69 7.77
N ASN A 198 6.25 -9.94 7.46
CA ASN A 198 6.34 -8.50 7.74
C ASN A 198 5.29 -7.69 6.95
N VAL A 199 5.05 -8.03 5.68
CA VAL A 199 3.95 -7.41 4.91
C VAL A 199 2.61 -7.66 5.59
N VAL A 200 2.33 -8.89 6.00
CA VAL A 200 1.07 -9.26 6.68
C VAL A 200 0.93 -8.52 8.01
N HIS A 201 2.01 -8.45 8.80
CA HIS A 201 2.01 -7.70 10.06
C HIS A 201 1.72 -6.21 9.83
N SER A 202 2.41 -5.57 8.88
CA SER A 202 2.19 -4.16 8.53
C SER A 202 0.77 -3.91 8.01
N ALA A 203 0.25 -4.81 7.17
CA ALA A 203 -1.13 -4.77 6.69
C ALA A 203 -2.13 -4.75 7.84
N GLN A 204 -1.90 -5.59 8.87
CA GLN A 204 -2.87 -5.82 9.95
C GLN A 204 -2.74 -4.85 11.14
N HIS A 205 -1.57 -4.23 11.33
CA HIS A 205 -1.28 -3.45 12.53
C HIS A 205 -0.91 -1.99 12.27
N ALA A 206 -0.61 -1.60 11.04
CA ALA A 206 -0.07 -0.27 10.72
C ALA A 206 -0.71 0.42 9.50
N THR A 207 -1.71 -0.20 8.86
CA THR A 207 -2.28 0.29 7.60
C THR A 207 -3.61 1.02 7.82
N ALA A 208 -4.63 0.32 8.31
CA ALA A 208 -5.95 0.90 8.53
C ALA A 208 -6.74 0.11 9.59
N LYS A 209 -7.73 0.78 10.19
CA LYS A 209 -8.69 0.18 11.12
C LYS A 209 -10.09 0.18 10.54
N VAL A 210 -10.87 -0.82 10.93
CA VAL A 210 -12.29 -0.92 10.60
C VAL A 210 -13.09 -1.01 11.89
N SER A 211 -14.23 -0.33 11.93
CA SER A 211 -15.26 -0.53 12.94
C SER A 211 -16.62 -0.57 12.26
N VAL A 212 -17.60 -1.25 12.87
CA VAL A 212 -18.94 -1.35 12.34
C VAL A 212 -19.97 -1.13 13.45
N SER A 213 -21.00 -0.36 13.15
CA SER A 213 -22.26 -0.38 13.89
C SER A 213 -23.31 -1.05 13.01
N ALA A 214 -24.08 -1.97 13.56
CA ALA A 214 -25.07 -2.73 12.80
C ALA A 214 -26.31 -3.01 13.63
N SER A 215 -27.47 -2.97 12.96
CA SER A 215 -28.77 -3.33 13.49
C SER A 215 -29.64 -3.91 12.37
N PHE A 216 -30.71 -4.60 12.75
CA PHE A 216 -31.61 -5.27 11.81
C PHE A 216 -33.07 -4.79 11.93
N PRO A 217 -33.35 -3.48 11.80
CA PRO A 217 -34.70 -2.96 11.96
C PRO A 217 -35.64 -3.53 10.89
N ASN A 218 -36.79 -4.05 11.29
CA ASN A 218 -37.82 -4.60 10.40
C ASN A 218 -37.28 -5.65 9.40
N GLY A 219 -36.24 -6.41 9.78
CA GLY A 219 -35.63 -7.42 8.91
C GLY A 219 -34.75 -6.86 7.79
N ALA A 220 -34.37 -5.59 7.83
CA ALA A 220 -33.38 -5.01 6.91
C ALA A 220 -32.05 -4.74 7.62
N LEU A 221 -30.93 -4.90 6.92
CA LEU A 221 -29.62 -4.48 7.38
C LEU A 221 -29.53 -2.96 7.42
N SER A 222 -29.20 -2.42 8.59
CA SER A 222 -28.78 -1.03 8.77
C SER A 222 -27.41 -1.03 9.45
N ALA A 223 -26.35 -0.81 8.68
CA ALA A 223 -24.99 -0.77 9.19
C ALA A 223 -24.20 0.42 8.66
N ASP A 224 -23.34 0.98 9.50
CA ASP A 224 -22.36 2.00 9.12
C ASP A 224 -20.98 1.44 9.41
N VAL A 225 -20.16 1.32 8.36
CA VAL A 225 -18.78 0.84 8.43
C VAL A 225 -17.84 2.03 8.36
N THR A 226 -17.04 2.22 9.40
CA THR A 226 -16.01 3.26 9.43
C THR A 226 -14.65 2.64 9.15
N VAL A 227 -13.97 3.17 8.13
CA VAL A 227 -12.58 2.83 7.81
C VAL A 227 -11.69 4.01 8.15
N LEU A 228 -10.67 3.80 8.98
CA LEU A 228 -9.69 4.82 9.38
C LEU A 228 -8.33 4.49 8.75
N ASN A 229 -7.79 5.42 7.96
CA ASN A 229 -6.44 5.34 7.44
C ASN A 229 -5.42 5.68 8.53
N GLU A 230 -4.49 4.77 8.80
CA GLU A 230 -3.39 4.97 9.75
C GLU A 230 -2.06 5.31 9.05
N THR A 231 -2.04 5.28 7.71
CA THR A 231 -0.86 5.67 6.93
C THR A 231 -0.72 7.19 6.82
N GLY A 232 0.51 7.62 6.53
CA GLY A 232 0.83 9.03 6.31
C GLY A 232 0.36 9.58 4.97
N HIS A 233 -0.12 8.74 4.06
CA HIS A 233 -0.46 9.08 2.69
C HIS A 233 -1.84 8.48 2.35
N ARG A 234 -2.25 8.44 1.08
CA ARG A 234 -3.49 7.74 0.74
C ARG A 234 -3.40 6.24 1.08
N PHE A 235 -4.54 5.61 1.31
CA PHE A 235 -4.63 4.16 1.38
C PHE A 235 -5.66 3.61 0.37
N PRO A 236 -5.23 2.76 -0.59
CA PRO A 236 -3.83 2.52 -0.99
C PRO A 236 -3.19 3.76 -1.64
N SER A 237 -1.86 3.94 -1.56
CA SER A 237 -1.12 4.98 -2.29
C SER A 237 -0.21 4.35 -3.36
N GLY A 238 0.45 5.19 -4.15
CA GLY A 238 1.30 4.79 -5.26
C GLY A 238 0.50 4.53 -6.54
N VAL A 239 0.89 3.50 -7.28
CA VAL A 239 0.32 3.11 -8.57
C VAL A 239 -1.20 2.89 -8.53
N GLY A 240 -1.90 3.37 -9.56
CA GLY A 240 -3.37 3.37 -9.64
C GLY A 240 -4.07 2.01 -9.71
N PHE A 241 -3.36 0.91 -10.00
CA PHE A 241 -3.96 -0.44 -10.04
C PHE A 241 -4.07 -1.12 -8.66
N ARG A 242 -3.70 -0.42 -7.58
CA ARG A 242 -3.95 -0.88 -6.21
C ARG A 242 -5.38 -0.53 -5.83
N ARG A 243 -6.08 -1.47 -5.19
CA ARG A 243 -7.41 -1.20 -4.64
C ARG A 243 -7.57 -1.82 -3.26
N ALA A 244 -8.37 -1.17 -2.43
CA ALA A 244 -8.90 -1.74 -1.22
C ALA A 244 -10.43 -1.73 -1.26
N TRP A 245 -11.09 -2.66 -0.59
CA TRP A 245 -12.55 -2.69 -0.56
C TRP A 245 -13.08 -3.29 0.74
N ILE A 246 -14.34 -2.98 1.02
CA ILE A 246 -15.07 -3.53 2.15
C ILE A 246 -15.78 -4.81 1.70
N GLU A 247 -15.43 -5.93 2.32
CA GLU A 247 -16.27 -7.13 2.32
C GLU A 247 -17.17 -7.07 3.56
N LEU A 248 -18.49 -7.07 3.36
CA LEU A 248 -19.48 -7.16 4.42
C LEU A 248 -20.29 -8.45 4.25
N LYS A 249 -20.44 -9.20 5.33
CA LYS A 249 -21.30 -10.40 5.40
C LYS A 249 -22.31 -10.23 6.53
N VAL A 250 -23.55 -10.62 6.27
CA VAL A 250 -24.54 -10.92 7.31
C VAL A 250 -24.55 -12.42 7.51
N VAL A 251 -24.31 -12.86 8.73
CA VAL A 251 -24.12 -14.27 9.09
C VAL A 251 -25.10 -14.64 10.20
N ASP A 252 -25.62 -15.86 10.16
CA ASP A 252 -26.43 -16.40 11.26
C ASP A 252 -25.55 -17.12 12.31
N ASN A 253 -26.14 -17.47 13.45
CA ASN A 253 -25.46 -18.20 14.51
C ASN A 253 -24.96 -19.61 14.12
N ALA A 254 -25.42 -20.17 12.99
CA ALA A 254 -24.94 -21.44 12.45
C ALA A 254 -23.77 -21.26 11.46
N GLY A 255 -23.37 -20.02 11.17
CA GLY A 255 -22.30 -19.67 10.25
C GLY A 255 -22.74 -19.55 8.78
N ASN A 256 -24.05 -19.57 8.49
CA ASN A 256 -24.54 -19.39 7.13
C ASN A 256 -24.52 -17.91 6.75
N VAL A 257 -24.01 -17.60 5.56
CA VAL A 257 -23.99 -16.25 5.01
C VAL A 257 -25.35 -15.95 4.35
N ILE A 258 -26.09 -15.00 4.93
CA ILE A 258 -27.42 -14.57 4.49
C ILE A 258 -27.33 -13.49 3.40
N PHE A 259 -26.37 -12.60 3.53
CA PHE A 259 -26.08 -11.53 2.58
C PHE A 259 -24.57 -11.31 2.53
N ALA A 260 -24.07 -10.92 1.36
CA ALA A 260 -22.69 -10.49 1.21
C ALA A 260 -22.57 -9.35 0.19
N SER A 261 -21.56 -8.51 0.39
CA SER A 261 -21.07 -7.53 -0.58
C SER A 261 -19.53 -7.58 -0.51
N GLY A 262 -18.86 -7.58 -1.66
CA GLY A 262 -17.38 -7.57 -1.72
C GLY A 262 -16.69 -8.92 -1.52
N MET A 263 -17.41 -10.05 -1.62
CA MET A 263 -16.76 -11.37 -1.67
C MET A 263 -15.95 -11.54 -2.96
N THR A 264 -14.95 -12.41 -2.94
CA THR A 264 -14.11 -12.70 -4.11
C THR A 264 -14.08 -14.19 -4.45
N ASN A 265 -13.83 -14.51 -5.71
CA ASN A 265 -13.50 -15.88 -6.14
C ASN A 265 -12.00 -16.19 -5.94
N ASP A 266 -11.56 -17.38 -6.38
CA ASP A 266 -10.17 -17.84 -6.24
C ASP A 266 -9.15 -17.14 -7.15
N LYS A 267 -9.62 -16.24 -8.03
CA LYS A 267 -8.80 -15.36 -8.89
C LYS A 267 -8.73 -13.92 -8.38
N GLY A 268 -9.41 -13.61 -7.28
CA GLY A 268 -9.47 -12.26 -6.73
C GLY A 268 -10.46 -11.34 -7.41
N GLU A 269 -11.34 -11.89 -8.24
CA GLU A 269 -12.42 -11.13 -8.87
C GLU A 269 -13.57 -10.98 -7.85
N ILE A 270 -14.11 -9.77 -7.71
CA ILE A 270 -15.25 -9.50 -6.83
C ILE A 270 -16.52 -10.10 -7.44
N VAL A 271 -17.26 -10.87 -6.63
CA VAL A 271 -18.49 -11.57 -7.05
C VAL A 271 -19.75 -10.94 -6.47
N LYS A 272 -20.88 -11.17 -7.14
CA LYS A 272 -22.21 -10.73 -6.72
C LYS A 272 -22.71 -11.57 -5.56
N GLY A 273 -22.85 -10.96 -4.37
CA GLY A 273 -23.39 -11.63 -3.19
C GLY A 273 -22.59 -12.86 -2.78
N THR A 274 -23.28 -13.97 -2.51
CA THR A 274 -22.69 -15.29 -2.18
C THR A 274 -22.51 -16.19 -3.41
N THR A 275 -22.70 -15.64 -4.63
CA THR A 275 -22.65 -16.40 -5.88
C THR A 275 -21.22 -16.50 -6.42
N THR A 276 -21.03 -17.23 -7.52
CA THR A 276 -19.77 -17.25 -8.28
C THR A 276 -19.75 -16.27 -9.45
N ASN A 277 -20.81 -15.46 -9.62
CA ASN A 277 -20.92 -14.53 -10.73
C ASN A 277 -20.06 -13.29 -10.45
N VAL A 278 -19.07 -13.03 -11.30
CA VAL A 278 -18.24 -11.83 -11.23
C VAL A 278 -19.10 -10.58 -11.46
N LEU A 279 -18.82 -9.48 -10.76
CA LEU A 279 -19.50 -8.22 -10.97
C LEU A 279 -19.20 -7.67 -12.37
N LYS A 280 -20.20 -7.12 -13.06
CA LYS A 280 -20.00 -6.49 -14.38
C LYS A 280 -19.02 -5.31 -14.35
N THR A 281 -18.88 -4.68 -13.19
CA THR A 281 -17.96 -3.57 -12.95
C THR A 281 -16.51 -4.03 -12.78
N GLU A 282 -16.25 -5.33 -12.60
CA GLU A 282 -14.92 -5.86 -12.29
C GLU A 282 -13.96 -5.76 -13.48
N HIS A 283 -14.46 -5.96 -14.70
CA HIS A 283 -13.67 -5.90 -15.94
C HIS A 283 -13.99 -4.67 -16.79
N PHE A 284 -14.56 -3.64 -16.15
CA PHE A 284 -15.00 -2.41 -16.78
C PHE A 284 -15.81 -2.66 -18.07
N GLU A 285 -16.68 -3.68 -18.07
CA GLU A 285 -17.47 -4.03 -19.24
C GLU A 285 -18.44 -2.90 -19.58
N PRO A 286 -18.65 -2.57 -20.86
CA PRO A 286 -19.64 -1.58 -21.23
C PRO A 286 -21.05 -2.10 -20.94
N ASP A 287 -21.93 -1.22 -20.50
CA ASP A 287 -23.34 -1.54 -20.19
C ASP A 287 -24.12 -2.10 -21.39
N HIS A 288 -23.78 -1.65 -22.60
CA HIS A 288 -24.22 -2.16 -23.90
C HIS A 288 -23.11 -1.93 -24.96
N PRO A 289 -23.14 -2.59 -26.13
CA PRO A 289 -22.13 -2.36 -27.17
C PRO A 289 -22.00 -0.89 -27.55
N GLY A 290 -20.84 -0.29 -27.26
CA GLY A 290 -20.55 1.13 -27.50
C GLY A 290 -20.97 2.08 -26.37
N GLY A 291 -21.58 1.58 -25.30
CA GLY A 291 -21.95 2.35 -24.12
C GLY A 291 -20.80 2.56 -23.12
N PRO A 292 -21.02 3.31 -22.03
CA PRO A 292 -20.00 3.59 -21.02
C PRO A 292 -19.56 2.32 -20.29
N GLN A 293 -18.26 2.26 -19.96
CA GLN A 293 -17.73 1.22 -19.07
C GLN A 293 -18.30 1.34 -17.66
N LEU A 294 -18.68 0.20 -17.09
CA LEU A 294 -19.23 0.09 -15.76
C LEU A 294 -18.13 0.12 -14.70
N TYR A 295 -18.39 0.75 -13.55
CA TYR A 295 -17.48 0.81 -12.40
C TYR A 295 -18.30 0.94 -11.10
N GLN A 296 -17.69 0.69 -9.94
CA GLN A 296 -18.33 0.93 -8.63
C GLN A 296 -18.17 2.40 -8.23
N VAL A 297 -19.27 3.07 -7.87
CA VAL A 297 -19.25 4.45 -7.36
C VAL A 297 -18.74 4.50 -5.92
N HIS A 298 -18.44 5.69 -5.41
CA HIS A 298 -18.21 5.88 -3.99
C HIS A 298 -19.54 5.87 -3.23
N HIS A 299 -19.59 5.13 -2.14
CA HIS A 299 -20.72 5.03 -1.23
C HIS A 299 -20.38 5.68 0.10
N ASP A 300 -21.32 6.48 0.61
CA ASP A 300 -21.23 7.20 1.88
C ASP A 300 -22.57 7.06 2.65
N GLN A 301 -22.82 7.89 3.66
CA GLN A 301 -24.08 7.86 4.41
C GLN A 301 -25.27 8.46 3.64
N ALA A 302 -25.05 9.36 2.68
CA ALA A 302 -26.09 9.94 1.83
C ALA A 302 -26.41 9.06 0.61
N HIS A 303 -25.45 8.23 0.19
CA HIS A 303 -25.50 7.32 -0.95
C HIS A 303 -25.19 5.88 -0.51
N PRO A 304 -26.04 5.28 0.35
CA PRO A 304 -25.78 3.96 0.93
C PRO A 304 -25.78 2.86 -0.12
N ILE A 305 -25.13 1.74 0.21
CA ILE A 305 -25.30 0.47 -0.49
C ILE A 305 -26.69 -0.09 -0.17
N THR A 306 -27.47 -0.40 -1.21
CA THR A 306 -28.87 -0.84 -1.12
C THR A 306 -29.18 -2.11 -1.90
N ASP A 307 -28.30 -2.55 -2.81
CA ASP A 307 -28.53 -3.77 -3.59
C ASP A 307 -28.57 -5.02 -2.72
N LYS A 308 -29.76 -5.59 -2.57
CA LYS A 308 -30.04 -6.83 -1.82
C LYS A 308 -29.33 -8.07 -2.37
N ASP A 309 -28.92 -8.04 -3.63
CA ASP A 309 -28.23 -9.16 -4.26
C ASP A 309 -26.69 -9.03 -4.15
N GLY A 310 -26.17 -7.96 -3.55
CA GLY A 310 -24.74 -7.77 -3.32
C GLY A 310 -23.94 -7.36 -4.56
N GLY A 311 -24.55 -6.61 -5.49
CA GLY A 311 -23.91 -6.06 -6.69
C GLY A 311 -23.19 -4.72 -6.51
N GLU A 312 -23.45 -4.03 -5.41
CA GLU A 312 -22.80 -2.77 -5.01
C GLU A 312 -21.72 -3.04 -3.97
N VAL A 313 -20.53 -2.46 -4.16
CA VAL A 313 -19.37 -2.65 -3.29
C VAL A 313 -18.59 -1.34 -3.17
N GLN A 314 -18.24 -0.95 -1.95
CA GLN A 314 -17.32 0.17 -1.76
C GLN A 314 -15.88 -0.25 -2.06
N ILE A 315 -15.36 0.24 -3.19
CA ILE A 315 -13.97 0.08 -3.62
C ILE A 315 -13.26 1.44 -3.54
N PHE A 316 -12.16 1.48 -2.79
CA PHE A 316 -11.20 2.58 -2.67
C PHE A 316 -10.09 2.37 -3.72
N GLU A 317 -10.16 3.14 -4.80
CA GLU A 317 -9.32 2.95 -5.99
C GLU A 317 -9.15 4.25 -6.77
N GLU A 318 -8.16 4.25 -7.66
CA GLU A 318 -7.99 5.27 -8.70
C GLU A 318 -8.39 4.68 -10.05
N LEU A 319 -9.25 5.38 -10.79
CA LEU A 319 -9.60 5.07 -12.17
C LEU A 319 -9.24 6.24 -13.07
N VAL A 320 -8.49 5.94 -14.12
CA VAL A 320 -8.03 6.90 -15.12
C VAL A 320 -8.45 6.41 -16.51
N LYS A 321 -8.76 7.35 -17.40
CA LYS A 321 -9.12 7.06 -18.79
C LYS A 321 -8.04 7.51 -19.78
N ASP A 322 -7.92 6.75 -20.87
CA ASP A 322 -7.11 7.09 -22.04
C ASP A 322 -7.81 8.12 -22.96
N ASP A 323 -7.13 8.56 -24.01
CA ASP A 323 -7.66 9.48 -25.04
C ASP A 323 -8.93 8.99 -25.74
N ALA A 324 -9.17 7.67 -25.75
CA ALA A 324 -10.37 7.03 -26.28
C ALA A 324 -11.51 6.94 -25.25
N GLY A 325 -11.31 7.46 -24.04
CA GLY A 325 -12.31 7.45 -22.97
C GLY A 325 -12.47 6.11 -22.26
N ARG A 326 -11.50 5.19 -22.41
CA ARG A 326 -11.51 3.86 -21.78
C ARG A 326 -10.64 3.83 -20.55
N PHE A 327 -11.05 3.09 -19.53
CA PHE A 327 -10.24 2.84 -18.35
C PHE A 327 -8.93 2.16 -18.71
N THR A 328 -7.85 2.61 -18.08
CA THR A 328 -6.49 2.21 -18.43
C THR A 328 -5.60 2.18 -17.20
N PHE A 329 -4.72 1.19 -17.16
CA PHE A 329 -3.64 1.11 -16.17
C PHE A 329 -2.28 1.49 -16.76
N SER A 330 -2.26 2.17 -17.91
CA SER A 330 -1.04 2.72 -18.49
C SER A 330 -0.57 3.91 -17.66
N PHE A 331 0.71 3.93 -17.28
CA PHE A 331 1.31 5.08 -16.59
C PHE A 331 1.47 6.31 -17.48
N ILE A 332 1.42 6.13 -18.80
CA ILE A 332 1.66 7.18 -19.80
C ILE A 332 0.45 7.44 -20.69
N ARG A 333 -0.73 6.89 -20.39
CA ARG A 333 -1.99 7.23 -21.08
C ARG A 333 -3.02 7.63 -20.04
N ARG A 334 -2.67 8.64 -19.26
CA ARG A 334 -3.43 9.13 -18.11
C ARG A 334 -4.11 10.45 -18.48
N ASP A 335 -5.01 10.39 -19.46
CA ASP A 335 -5.61 11.57 -20.08
C ASP A 335 -6.66 12.23 -19.19
N VAL A 336 -7.44 11.43 -18.46
CA VAL A 336 -8.50 11.92 -17.58
C VAL A 336 -8.49 11.17 -16.25
N GLU A 337 -8.18 11.89 -15.18
CA GLU A 337 -8.44 11.44 -13.80
C GLU A 337 -9.95 11.38 -13.59
N PHE A 338 -10.50 10.17 -13.53
CA PHE A 338 -11.95 9.96 -13.57
C PHE A 338 -12.53 9.71 -12.17
N LYS A 339 -11.84 8.92 -11.35
CA LYS A 339 -12.19 8.62 -9.96
C LYS A 339 -10.91 8.47 -9.16
N ASP A 340 -10.83 9.08 -7.98
CA ASP A 340 -9.87 8.74 -6.95
C ASP A 340 -10.55 8.94 -5.59
N ASN A 341 -11.08 7.84 -5.07
CA ASN A 341 -11.67 7.79 -3.75
C ASN A 341 -10.80 6.98 -2.78
N ARG A 342 -9.49 6.90 -3.01
CA ARG A 342 -8.56 6.26 -2.07
C ARG A 342 -8.55 7.06 -0.77
N LEU A 343 -8.52 6.38 0.37
CA LEU A 343 -8.69 6.98 1.69
C LEU A 343 -7.62 8.03 1.95
N LEU A 344 -8.04 9.26 2.24
CA LEU A 344 -7.12 10.36 2.53
C LEU A 344 -6.38 10.13 3.87
N PRO A 345 -5.15 10.67 4.04
CA PRO A 345 -4.47 10.59 5.32
C PRO A 345 -5.11 11.52 6.35
N GLN A 346 -4.88 11.20 7.62
CA GLN A 346 -5.27 12.08 8.72
C GLN A 346 -4.57 13.44 8.58
N GLY A 347 -5.29 14.53 8.83
CA GLY A 347 -4.79 15.90 8.72
C GLY A 347 -4.76 16.49 7.31
N TRP A 348 -5.22 15.75 6.29
CA TRP A 348 -5.36 16.29 4.94
C TRP A 348 -6.29 17.50 4.88
N THR A 349 -5.92 18.50 4.07
CA THR A 349 -6.77 19.65 3.76
C THR A 349 -6.71 20.01 2.27
N ALA A 350 -7.77 20.61 1.74
CA ALA A 350 -7.87 20.99 0.33
C ALA A 350 -6.82 22.04 -0.10
N HIS A 351 -6.34 22.88 0.81
CA HIS A 351 -5.35 23.92 0.51
C HIS A 351 -3.92 23.53 0.86
N GLY A 352 -3.71 22.29 1.31
CA GLY A 352 -2.43 21.84 1.82
C GLY A 352 -2.09 22.44 3.19
N PRO A 353 -0.95 22.04 3.77
CA PRO A 353 -0.55 22.48 5.08
C PRO A 353 -0.18 23.98 5.10
N PRO A 354 -0.57 24.75 6.14
CA PRO A 354 -0.39 26.20 6.16
C PRO A 354 1.07 26.67 6.01
N GLY A 355 1.32 27.54 5.03
CA GLY A 355 2.62 28.17 4.82
C GLY A 355 3.62 27.32 4.03
N ILE A 356 3.17 26.25 3.38
CA ILE A 356 3.98 25.42 2.48
C ILE A 356 3.43 25.59 1.06
N PRO A 357 4.17 26.25 0.15
CA PRO A 357 3.75 26.38 -1.24
C PRO A 357 3.95 25.03 -1.94
N LEU A 358 2.89 24.23 -2.00
CA LEU A 358 2.83 23.07 -2.89
C LEU A 358 2.46 23.58 -4.29
N PRO A 359 3.16 23.16 -5.36
CA PRO A 359 2.72 23.53 -6.71
C PRO A 359 1.32 22.97 -6.98
N GLU A 360 0.48 23.78 -7.63
CA GLU A 360 -0.96 23.52 -7.83
C GLU A 360 -1.24 22.11 -8.35
N ASN A 361 -0.55 21.71 -9.42
CA ASN A 361 -0.73 20.38 -10.03
C ASN A 361 -0.47 19.21 -9.05
N TRP A 362 0.44 19.37 -8.10
CA TRP A 362 0.74 18.35 -7.10
C TRP A 362 -0.24 18.38 -5.94
N LEU A 363 -0.75 19.56 -5.56
CA LEU A 363 -1.78 19.68 -4.54
C LEU A 363 -3.12 19.14 -5.05
N ASP A 364 -3.50 19.50 -6.27
CA ASP A 364 -4.74 19.05 -6.93
C ASP A 364 -4.78 17.53 -7.05
N ALA A 365 -3.67 16.89 -7.40
CA ALA A 365 -3.55 15.43 -7.42
C ALA A 365 -3.74 14.76 -6.03
N THR A 366 -3.80 15.53 -4.93
CA THR A 366 -4.18 15.00 -3.60
C THR A 366 -5.69 15.09 -3.33
N HIS A 367 -6.49 15.71 -4.21
CA HIS A 367 -7.93 15.88 -3.99
C HIS A 367 -8.69 14.61 -4.36
N PRO A 368 -9.79 14.28 -3.66
CA PRO A 368 -10.64 13.20 -4.10
C PRO A 368 -11.37 13.57 -5.39
N HIS A 369 -11.54 12.60 -6.28
CA HIS A 369 -12.23 12.77 -7.56
C HIS A 369 -13.31 11.71 -7.76
N GLY A 370 -14.40 12.07 -8.43
CA GLY A 370 -15.45 11.14 -8.84
C GLY A 370 -16.79 11.40 -8.15
N VAL A 371 -17.77 10.58 -8.53
CA VAL A 371 -19.16 10.69 -8.06
C VAL A 371 -19.24 10.43 -6.55
N ASN A 372 -20.02 11.26 -5.84
CA ASN A 372 -20.28 11.26 -4.39
C ASN A 372 -19.08 11.63 -3.48
N VAL A 373 -17.85 11.15 -3.76
CA VAL A 373 -16.70 11.36 -2.86
C VAL A 373 -16.35 12.83 -2.65
N VAL A 374 -16.55 13.67 -3.67
CA VAL A 374 -16.31 15.12 -3.58
C VAL A 374 -17.27 15.83 -2.63
N ASP A 375 -18.39 15.20 -2.29
CA ASP A 375 -19.41 15.72 -1.38
C ASP A 375 -19.42 15.03 -0.02
N ASP A 376 -18.69 13.91 0.14
CA ASP A 376 -18.57 13.20 1.41
C ASP A 376 -17.90 14.12 2.47
N PRO A 377 -18.60 14.45 3.57
CA PRO A 377 -18.03 15.26 4.65
C PRO A 377 -16.80 14.62 5.30
N ASN A 378 -16.66 13.29 5.28
CA ASN A 378 -15.50 12.60 5.85
C ASN A 378 -14.22 12.82 5.05
N TYR A 379 -14.33 13.11 3.75
CA TYR A 379 -13.19 13.48 2.90
C TYR A 379 -12.80 14.97 3.03
N LYS A 380 -13.63 15.78 3.69
CA LYS A 380 -13.41 17.23 3.87
C LYS A 380 -12.92 17.61 5.26
N ASN A 381 -13.08 16.73 6.25
CA ASN A 381 -12.87 17.05 7.66
C ASN A 381 -11.46 16.73 8.19
N GLY A 382 -10.57 16.18 7.36
CA GLY A 382 -9.21 15.82 7.75
C GLY A 382 -9.11 14.65 8.74
N SER A 383 -10.20 13.90 8.97
CA SER A 383 -10.21 12.75 9.88
C SER A 383 -9.39 11.56 9.37
N GLY A 384 -9.12 11.51 8.06
CA GLY A 384 -8.51 10.35 7.41
C GLY A 384 -9.42 9.12 7.46
N SER A 385 -10.74 9.30 7.43
CA SER A 385 -11.71 8.21 7.51
C SER A 385 -12.76 8.28 6.41
N ALA A 386 -13.41 7.14 6.16
CA ALA A 386 -14.62 7.04 5.34
C ALA A 386 -15.70 6.29 6.13
N VAL A 387 -16.97 6.69 5.97
CA VAL A 387 -18.11 6.02 6.58
C VAL A 387 -19.07 5.55 5.50
N VAL A 388 -19.22 4.23 5.38
CA VAL A 388 -19.97 3.59 4.31
C VAL A 388 -21.22 2.97 4.89
N ALA A 389 -22.38 3.46 4.48
CA ALA A 389 -23.66 2.98 4.96
C ALA A 389 -24.20 1.85 4.09
N TYR A 390 -24.73 0.82 4.75
CA TYR A 390 -25.50 -0.27 4.16
C TYR A 390 -26.94 -0.17 4.64
N ARG A 391 -27.88 -0.11 3.71
CA ARG A 391 -29.33 -0.03 3.94
C ARG A 391 -30.02 -1.07 3.05
N VAL A 392 -29.88 -2.33 3.42
CA VAL A 392 -30.17 -3.47 2.54
C VAL A 392 -31.36 -4.28 3.07
N PRO A 393 -32.46 -4.44 2.31
CA PRO A 393 -33.52 -5.38 2.67
C PRO A 393 -32.98 -6.82 2.68
N LEU A 394 -33.14 -7.55 3.78
CA LEU A 394 -32.69 -8.95 3.84
C LEU A 394 -33.82 -9.88 3.42
N GLN A 395 -33.49 -10.86 2.59
CA GLN A 395 -34.43 -11.90 2.13
C GLN A 395 -34.25 -13.16 2.98
N THR A 396 -34.60 -13.10 4.27
CA THR A 396 -34.44 -14.23 5.20
C THR A 396 -35.60 -14.40 6.16
N ALA A 397 -35.83 -15.65 6.57
CA ALA A 397 -36.74 -16.00 7.67
C ALA A 397 -36.02 -16.12 9.02
N VAL A 398 -34.69 -15.93 9.04
CA VAL A 398 -33.88 -15.98 10.26
C VAL A 398 -34.27 -14.81 11.17
N ASP A 399 -34.47 -15.10 12.46
CA ASP A 399 -34.74 -14.08 13.47
C ASP A 399 -33.57 -13.08 13.51
N PRO A 400 -33.83 -11.76 13.35
CA PRO A 400 -32.80 -10.72 13.40
C PRO A 400 -31.86 -10.76 14.63
N SER A 401 -32.33 -11.30 15.76
CA SER A 401 -31.50 -11.47 16.97
C SER A 401 -30.41 -12.54 16.82
N GLN A 402 -30.54 -13.43 15.84
CA GLN A 402 -29.60 -14.50 15.52
C GLN A 402 -28.62 -14.11 14.41
N LEU A 403 -28.64 -12.85 13.99
CA LEU A 403 -27.76 -12.33 12.95
C LEU A 403 -26.64 -11.47 13.54
N HIS A 404 -25.50 -11.49 12.87
CA HIS A 404 -24.43 -10.51 13.04
C HIS A 404 -23.84 -10.12 11.70
N VAL A 405 -23.12 -9.00 11.72
CA VAL A 405 -22.37 -8.46 10.59
C VAL A 405 -20.91 -8.71 10.84
N GLU A 406 -20.24 -9.31 9.86
CA GLU A 406 -18.78 -9.38 9.78
C GLU A 406 -18.30 -8.47 8.67
N VAL A 407 -17.33 -7.62 8.99
CA VAL A 407 -16.72 -6.71 8.02
C VAL A 407 -15.24 -6.98 7.95
N THR A 408 -14.69 -7.03 6.74
CA THR A 408 -13.26 -7.07 6.52
C THR A 408 -12.86 -6.07 5.44
N LEU A 409 -11.85 -5.26 5.72
CA LEU A 409 -11.16 -4.45 4.72
C LEU A 409 -10.05 -5.29 4.10
N TRP A 410 -10.10 -5.42 2.78
CA TRP A 410 -9.13 -6.15 1.99
C TRP A 410 -8.31 -5.19 1.14
N ASP A 411 -7.03 -5.51 0.93
CA ASP A 411 -6.16 -4.92 -0.08
C ASP A 411 -5.94 -5.92 -1.22
N GLN A 412 -5.92 -5.41 -2.45
CA GLN A 412 -5.45 -6.15 -3.60
C GLN A 412 -4.47 -5.28 -4.40
N SER A 413 -3.28 -5.85 -4.47
CA SER A 413 -2.09 -5.26 -5.04
C SER A 413 -2.06 -5.29 -6.57
N TRP A 414 -2.71 -6.28 -7.17
CA TRP A 414 -2.86 -6.41 -8.61
C TRP A 414 -4.34 -6.64 -8.90
N GLU A 415 -5.01 -5.58 -9.34
CA GLU A 415 -6.39 -5.65 -9.82
C GLU A 415 -6.51 -6.61 -11.04
N PRO A 416 -7.62 -7.37 -11.18
CA PRO A 416 -7.76 -8.40 -12.22
C PRO A 416 -7.59 -7.91 -13.67
N ASP A 417 -8.13 -6.76 -14.05
CA ASP A 417 -7.96 -6.20 -15.39
C ASP A 417 -6.53 -5.72 -15.65
N PHE A 418 -5.84 -5.20 -14.64
CA PHE A 418 -4.41 -4.92 -14.72
C PHE A 418 -3.66 -6.21 -15.08
N LEU A 419 -3.94 -7.32 -14.38
CA LEU A 419 -3.34 -8.62 -14.70
C LEU A 419 -3.71 -9.07 -16.11
N ALA A 420 -4.99 -9.01 -16.48
CA ALA A 420 -5.48 -9.42 -17.80
C ALA A 420 -4.79 -8.65 -18.94
N GLN A 421 -4.59 -7.35 -18.79
CA GLN A 421 -3.89 -6.53 -19.80
C GLN A 421 -2.42 -6.91 -19.97
N ARG A 422 -1.74 -7.45 -18.93
CA ARG A 422 -0.31 -7.80 -19.00
C ARG A 422 -0.06 -9.28 -19.34
N THR A 423 -1.06 -10.13 -19.22
CA THR A 423 -0.98 -11.56 -19.56
C THR A 423 -1.43 -11.85 -21.00
N GLN A 424 -1.91 -10.85 -21.73
CA GLN A 424 -2.27 -10.95 -23.15
C GLN A 424 -1.13 -10.54 -24.08
N GLY A 425 -0.93 -11.30 -25.18
CA GLY A 425 -0.03 -10.94 -26.26
C GLY A 425 1.16 -11.88 -26.46
N GLY A 426 2.35 -11.29 -26.62
CA GLY A 426 3.57 -12.01 -27.01
C GLY A 426 4.16 -12.93 -25.95
N VAL A 427 5.32 -13.52 -26.25
CA VAL A 427 5.98 -14.55 -25.42
C VAL A 427 6.21 -14.10 -23.96
N ALA A 428 6.53 -12.82 -23.73
CA ALA A 428 6.70 -12.31 -22.36
C ALA A 428 5.39 -12.32 -21.55
N ALA A 429 4.27 -11.92 -22.17
CA ALA A 429 2.95 -11.95 -21.55
C ALA A 429 2.51 -13.39 -21.23
N GLN A 430 2.76 -14.33 -22.16
CA GLN A 430 2.49 -15.76 -21.93
C GLN A 430 3.32 -16.35 -20.78
N ARG A 431 4.58 -15.91 -20.62
CA ARG A 431 5.42 -16.30 -19.48
C ARG A 431 4.86 -15.77 -18.17
N LEU A 432 4.44 -14.50 -18.15
CA LEU A 432 3.81 -13.91 -16.97
C LEU A 432 2.51 -14.64 -16.62
N ASP A 433 1.65 -14.92 -17.61
CA ASP A 433 0.41 -15.68 -17.44
C ASP A 433 0.68 -17.06 -16.81
N ALA A 434 1.66 -17.80 -17.32
CA ALA A 434 2.06 -19.08 -16.77
C ALA A 434 2.59 -18.97 -15.33
N LEU A 435 3.36 -17.93 -15.00
CA LEU A 435 3.85 -17.72 -13.63
C LEU A 435 2.70 -17.44 -12.65
N LEU A 436 1.73 -16.60 -13.05
CA LEU A 436 0.63 -16.20 -12.19
C LEU A 436 -0.41 -17.31 -12.01
N LYS A 437 -0.75 -18.06 -13.06
CA LYS A 437 -1.70 -19.18 -12.98
C LYS A 437 -1.23 -20.34 -12.11
N ASN A 438 0.08 -20.52 -11.99
CA ASN A 438 0.67 -21.55 -11.14
C ASN A 438 0.94 -21.08 -9.71
N LEU A 439 0.61 -19.83 -9.38
CA LEU A 439 0.85 -19.27 -8.06
C LEU A 439 -0.09 -19.90 -7.02
N GLN A 440 0.46 -20.65 -6.08
CA GLN A 440 -0.31 -21.30 -5.01
C GLN A 440 -0.48 -20.33 -3.83
N LEU A 441 -1.67 -19.76 -3.74
CA LEU A 441 -2.07 -18.82 -2.67
C LEU A 441 -2.96 -19.46 -1.59
N GLN A 442 -3.51 -20.65 -1.86
CA GLN A 442 -4.36 -21.35 -0.91
C GLN A 442 -3.58 -21.72 0.37
N ASN A 443 -4.25 -21.70 1.51
CA ASN A 443 -3.65 -21.90 2.84
C ASN A 443 -2.53 -20.89 3.17
N THR A 444 -2.61 -19.68 2.61
CA THR A 444 -1.72 -18.55 2.94
C THR A 444 -2.55 -17.30 3.25
N PRO A 445 -1.96 -16.26 3.86
CA PRO A 445 -2.63 -14.95 4.04
C PRO A 445 -3.04 -14.24 2.74
N LEU A 446 -2.66 -14.79 1.58
CA LEU A 446 -2.90 -14.24 0.24
C LEU A 446 -3.98 -15.00 -0.54
N ALA A 447 -4.67 -15.96 0.11
CA ALA A 447 -5.71 -16.77 -0.51
C ALA A 447 -6.76 -15.89 -1.22
N ASN A 448 -7.27 -16.38 -2.35
CA ASN A 448 -8.24 -15.65 -3.18
C ASN A 448 -7.74 -14.26 -3.64
N TRP A 449 -6.43 -14.13 -3.84
CA TRP A 449 -5.78 -12.93 -4.37
C TRP A 449 -6.08 -11.65 -3.60
N LYS A 450 -6.18 -11.75 -2.27
CA LYS A 450 -6.44 -10.61 -1.39
C LYS A 450 -5.64 -10.70 -0.10
N LEU A 451 -5.32 -9.54 0.47
CA LEU A 451 -4.58 -9.41 1.71
C LEU A 451 -5.47 -8.74 2.77
N LYS A 452 -5.62 -9.38 3.92
CA LYS A 452 -6.45 -8.86 5.01
C LYS A 452 -5.78 -7.64 5.66
N ILE A 453 -6.52 -6.54 5.79
CA ILE A 453 -6.09 -5.33 6.49
C ILE A 453 -6.67 -5.30 7.90
N ALA A 454 -8.00 -5.27 8.03
CA ALA A 454 -8.65 -5.25 9.34
C ALA A 454 -10.03 -5.88 9.27
N SER A 455 -10.54 -6.35 10.41
CA SER A 455 -11.92 -6.82 10.53
C SER A 455 -12.61 -6.19 11.73
N ALA A 456 -13.94 -6.10 11.65
CA ALA A 456 -14.81 -5.75 12.74
C ALA A 456 -16.06 -6.64 12.69
N CYS A 457 -16.78 -6.73 13.81
CA CYS A 457 -18.04 -7.44 13.87
C CYS A 457 -19.04 -6.71 14.78
N ALA A 458 -20.33 -6.77 14.43
CA ALA A 458 -21.41 -6.20 15.23
C ALA A 458 -22.73 -6.97 15.04
N PRO A 459 -23.60 -7.10 16.07
CA PRO A 459 -23.38 -6.65 17.44
C PRO A 459 -22.39 -7.55 18.17
N ALA A 460 -21.60 -6.97 19.09
CA ALA A 460 -20.51 -7.67 19.78
C ALA A 460 -20.94 -8.97 20.49
N ALA A 461 -22.20 -9.05 20.96
CA ALA A 461 -22.74 -10.23 21.64
C ALA A 461 -22.82 -11.49 20.74
N ASN A 462 -22.95 -11.29 19.43
CA ASN A 462 -23.11 -12.37 18.45
C ASN A 462 -21.81 -12.64 17.67
N CYS A 463 -20.73 -11.90 17.96
CA CYS A 463 -19.48 -12.05 17.25
C CYS A 463 -18.74 -13.32 17.66
N PRO A 464 -18.07 -14.00 16.72
CA PRO A 464 -17.14 -15.08 17.06
C PRO A 464 -16.13 -14.60 18.10
N LYS A 465 -15.91 -15.39 19.16
CA LYS A 465 -14.82 -15.11 20.09
C LYS A 465 -13.50 -15.36 19.36
N THR A 466 -12.76 -14.29 19.11
CA THR A 466 -11.43 -14.30 18.47
C THR A 466 -10.40 -14.97 19.32
#